data_AF-A0A7R8V4N3-F1
#
_entry.id   AF-A0A7R8V4N3-F1
#
_cell.length_a   1.000
_cell.length_b   1.000
_cell.length_c   1.000
_cell.angle_alpha   90.00
_cell.angle_beta   90.00
_cell.angle_gamma   90.00
#
_symmetry.space_group_name_H-M   'P 1'
#
loop_
_entity.id
_entity.type
_entity.pdbx_description
1 polymer ?
#
loop_
_entity_poly.entity_id
_entity_poly.type
_entity_poly.pdbx_seq_one_letter_code
_entity_poly.pdbx_strand_id
1 'polypeptide(L)'
;MTEEKPAEPAAPNPPSPATAPVAEPAGSPNLPPNRAAFWAHFQEWAAVRAKPKKLQYVKPHIEPTRYSKRGPMSSADWERFGQWVADRGRPKQYPQLPEVKRMKFPISQLLKRIKELAKPRRITPRYKLKKRKRPKFRCFGPVNMKHIAKLARPRTCGRCPEVILEVKPIPRSALTYVPTPRLINLSRPMTLPRPQHCEYIPKQEEELQKRKKMTHHQMISHLIRLEYLAAPVYRPSPESDEEIQLSRQKKPLKELMPRIEVLSQPRPDFAPKPVKRQHMPLSSLEGRMNELAKPRKYKEYKGDPFEVKKAALTATTTPRIEELAKPKPDYSQQDEPKKKSRRVR
;
A
#
# COMPACT_ATOMS: atom_id res chain seq x y z
N MET A 1 1.96 51.93 29.55
CA MET A 1 3.28 51.26 29.52
C MET A 1 3.36 50.49 28.22
N THR A 2 3.84 51.15 27.19
CA THR A 2 3.99 50.64 25.82
C THR A 2 5.40 50.05 25.71
N GLU A 3 5.49 48.73 25.50
CA GLU A 3 6.76 48.03 25.35
C GLU A 3 7.37 48.32 23.97
N GLU A 4 8.56 48.92 23.98
CA GLU A 4 9.39 49.15 22.81
C GLU A 4 9.92 47.83 22.25
N LYS A 5 9.72 47.64 20.94
CA LYS A 5 10.18 46.50 20.16
C LYS A 5 11.61 46.79 19.66
N PRO A 6 12.62 45.96 19.99
CA PRO A 6 14.00 46.22 19.56
C PRO A 6 14.19 46.02 18.06
N ALA A 7 14.97 46.92 17.47
CA ALA A 7 15.28 47.01 16.05
C ALA A 7 16.15 45.82 15.57
N GLU A 8 15.76 45.27 14.43
CA GLU A 8 16.41 44.16 13.73
C GLU A 8 17.65 44.67 12.96
N PRO A 9 18.83 44.06 13.11
CA PRO A 9 20.05 44.55 12.46
C PRO A 9 20.03 44.26 10.95
N ALA A 10 20.35 45.28 10.16
CA ALA A 10 20.41 45.25 8.71
C ALA A 10 21.46 44.23 8.21
N ALA A 11 21.04 43.39 7.26
CA ALA A 11 21.91 42.41 6.62
C ALA A 11 22.96 43.09 5.71
N PRO A 12 24.22 42.60 5.67
CA PRO A 12 25.25 43.15 4.81
C PRO A 12 24.98 42.84 3.33
N ASN A 13 25.21 43.84 2.48
CA ASN A 13 25.05 43.76 1.03
C ASN A 13 25.97 42.67 0.41
N PRO A 14 25.48 41.92 -0.59
CA PRO A 14 26.29 40.93 -1.29
C PRO A 14 27.39 41.61 -2.12
N PRO A 15 28.61 41.04 -2.19
CA PRO A 15 29.69 41.59 -2.99
C PRO A 15 29.39 41.48 -4.49
N SER A 16 29.64 42.57 -5.22
CA SER A 16 29.55 42.65 -6.67
C SER A 16 30.37 41.56 -7.36
N PRO A 17 29.86 40.94 -8.45
CA PRO A 17 30.59 39.93 -9.19
C PRO A 17 31.81 40.56 -9.88
N ALA A 18 32.98 40.02 -9.57
CA ALA A 18 34.24 40.37 -10.22
C ALA A 18 34.15 40.04 -11.72
N THR A 19 34.41 41.05 -12.54
CA THR A 19 34.54 40.97 -13.99
C THR A 19 35.71 40.05 -14.35
N ALA A 20 35.42 38.85 -14.85
CA ALA A 20 36.43 37.96 -15.39
C ALA A 20 36.94 38.50 -16.75
N PRO A 21 38.24 38.38 -17.05
CA PRO A 21 38.79 38.80 -18.33
C PRO A 21 38.27 37.92 -19.46
N VAL A 22 37.70 38.57 -20.49
CA VAL A 22 37.23 37.98 -21.73
C VAL A 22 38.44 37.40 -22.47
N ALA A 23 38.56 36.07 -22.47
CA ALA A 23 39.47 35.36 -23.34
C ALA A 23 38.92 35.41 -24.78
N GLU A 24 39.67 35.99 -25.69
CA GLU A 24 39.39 36.00 -27.12
C GLU A 24 39.36 34.55 -27.66
N PRO A 25 38.27 34.12 -28.31
CA PRO A 25 38.26 32.84 -29.00
C PRO A 25 39.06 32.94 -30.31
N ALA A 26 40.24 32.34 -30.30
CA ALA A 26 41.00 32.03 -31.50
C ALA A 26 40.14 31.19 -32.48
N GLY A 27 40.10 31.61 -33.74
CA GLY A 27 39.63 30.79 -34.85
C GLY A 27 38.19 31.04 -35.28
N SER A 28 37.93 32.20 -35.87
CA SER A 28 36.73 32.42 -36.69
C SER A 28 36.87 31.62 -38.00
N PRO A 29 36.04 30.61 -38.27
CA PRO A 29 36.09 29.88 -39.53
C PRO A 29 35.62 30.79 -40.65
N ASN A 30 36.47 30.95 -41.68
CA ASN A 30 36.24 31.63 -42.96
C ASN A 30 34.75 31.82 -43.31
N LEU A 31 34.21 33.01 -43.00
CA LEU A 31 32.96 33.46 -43.57
C LEU A 31 33.20 33.81 -45.05
N PRO A 32 32.37 33.32 -45.98
CA PRO A 32 32.54 33.63 -47.39
C PRO A 32 32.40 35.15 -47.60
N PRO A 33 33.28 35.79 -48.39
CA PRO A 33 33.33 37.25 -48.53
C PRO A 33 32.13 37.85 -49.27
N ASN A 34 31.20 37.03 -49.75
CA ASN A 34 30.04 37.47 -50.50
C ASN A 34 28.75 37.23 -49.70
N ARG A 35 28.07 38.33 -49.35
CA ARG A 35 26.77 38.32 -48.64
C ARG A 35 25.73 37.45 -49.34
N ALA A 36 25.77 37.35 -50.68
CA ALA A 36 24.88 36.47 -51.43
C ALA A 36 25.16 34.98 -51.16
N ALA A 37 26.43 34.59 -51.07
CA ALA A 37 26.82 33.22 -50.76
C ALA A 37 26.45 32.83 -49.32
N PHE A 38 26.53 33.78 -48.37
CA PHE A 38 26.07 33.57 -47.01
C PHE A 38 24.55 33.30 -46.96
N TRP A 39 23.74 34.08 -47.66
CA TRP A 39 22.29 33.88 -47.70
C TRP A 39 21.89 32.57 -48.38
N ALA A 40 22.59 32.16 -49.44
CA ALA A 40 22.36 30.86 -50.08
C ALA A 40 22.67 29.70 -49.11
N HIS A 41 23.84 29.72 -48.45
CA HIS A 41 24.22 28.70 -47.46
C HIS A 41 23.26 28.70 -46.25
N PHE A 42 22.79 29.86 -45.80
CA PHE A 42 21.81 29.96 -44.72
C PHE A 42 20.45 29.37 -45.11
N GLN A 43 19.97 29.62 -46.33
CA GLN A 43 18.73 29.02 -46.83
C GLN A 43 18.84 27.50 -46.95
N GLU A 44 19.98 26.98 -47.41
CA GLU A 44 20.24 25.54 -47.48
C GLU A 44 20.29 24.90 -46.08
N TRP A 45 20.99 25.55 -45.14
CA TRP A 45 21.03 25.13 -43.73
C TRP A 45 19.63 25.13 -43.10
N ALA A 46 18.84 26.18 -43.35
CA ALA A 46 17.46 26.29 -42.89
C ALA A 46 16.58 25.20 -43.52
N ALA A 47 16.70 24.91 -44.82
CA ALA A 47 15.93 23.86 -45.48
C ALA A 47 16.25 22.44 -44.94
N VAL A 48 17.50 22.20 -44.53
CA VAL A 48 17.92 20.92 -43.93
C VAL A 48 17.48 20.81 -42.47
N ARG A 49 17.57 21.89 -41.67
CA ARG A 49 17.30 21.84 -40.22
C ARG A 49 15.89 22.25 -39.80
N ALA A 50 15.15 23.00 -40.61
CA ALA A 50 13.76 23.39 -40.34
C ALA A 50 12.78 22.24 -40.54
N LYS A 51 13.18 21.15 -41.20
CA LYS A 51 12.35 19.94 -41.27
C LYS A 51 12.25 19.37 -39.85
N PRO A 52 11.04 19.32 -39.25
CA PRO A 52 10.89 18.75 -37.91
C PRO A 52 11.38 17.31 -37.97
N LYS A 53 12.35 16.97 -37.10
CA LYS A 53 12.80 15.58 -36.96
C LYS A 53 11.57 14.74 -36.68
N LYS A 54 11.23 13.84 -37.61
CA LYS A 54 10.18 12.83 -37.39
C LYS A 54 10.67 11.92 -36.26
N LEU A 55 10.35 12.29 -35.03
CA LEU A 55 10.58 11.45 -33.87
C LEU A 55 9.71 10.21 -34.08
N GLN A 56 10.34 9.12 -34.54
CA GLN A 56 9.71 7.81 -34.52
C GLN A 56 9.59 7.43 -33.05
N TYR A 57 8.45 7.74 -32.45
CA TYR A 57 8.12 7.24 -31.13
C TYR A 57 7.93 5.73 -31.24
N VAL A 58 8.99 4.96 -31.03
CA VAL A 58 8.88 3.53 -30.78
C VAL A 58 8.13 3.42 -29.46
N LYS A 59 6.84 3.08 -29.51
CA LYS A 59 6.02 2.83 -28.32
C LYS A 59 6.77 1.77 -27.50
N PRO A 60 7.28 2.09 -26.30
CA PRO A 60 8.02 1.11 -25.52
C PRO A 60 7.08 -0.05 -25.21
N HIS A 61 7.53 -1.27 -25.45
CA HIS A 61 6.82 -2.46 -25.05
C HIS A 61 6.83 -2.55 -23.52
N ILE A 62 5.78 -2.03 -22.87
CA ILE A 62 5.64 -2.08 -21.42
C ILE A 62 5.19 -3.50 -21.08
N GLU A 63 6.10 -4.29 -20.50
CA GLU A 63 5.71 -5.55 -19.91
C GLU A 63 4.71 -5.31 -18.76
N PRO A 64 3.56 -5.98 -18.74
CA PRO A 64 2.57 -5.80 -17.71
C PRO A 64 3.19 -6.17 -16.36
N THR A 65 3.33 -5.17 -15.49
CA THR A 65 3.85 -5.39 -14.14
C THR A 65 2.92 -6.32 -13.35
N ARG A 66 3.45 -7.00 -12.33
CA ARG A 66 2.69 -7.89 -11.42
C ARG A 66 1.42 -7.26 -10.84
N TYR A 67 1.37 -5.93 -10.76
CA TYR A 67 0.27 -5.14 -10.20
C TYR A 67 -0.59 -4.44 -11.26
N SER A 68 -0.21 -4.50 -12.54
CA SER A 68 -1.10 -4.07 -13.61
C SER A 68 -2.30 -5.01 -13.60
N LYS A 69 -3.49 -4.45 -13.40
CA LYS A 69 -4.73 -5.22 -13.54
C LYS A 69 -4.73 -5.72 -14.98
N ARG A 70 -4.67 -7.05 -15.17
CA ARG A 70 -4.93 -7.62 -16.49
C ARG A 70 -6.23 -6.98 -16.97
N GLY A 71 -6.20 -6.42 -18.16
CA GLY A 71 -7.39 -5.81 -18.76
C GLY A 71 -8.55 -6.80 -18.82
N PRO A 72 -9.72 -6.38 -19.34
CA PRO A 72 -10.81 -7.31 -19.58
C PRO A 72 -10.28 -8.59 -20.26
N MET A 73 -10.62 -9.75 -19.69
CA MET A 73 -10.11 -11.05 -20.15
C MET A 73 -10.36 -11.19 -21.66
N SER A 74 -9.37 -11.74 -22.37
CA SER A 74 -9.54 -12.04 -23.79
C SER A 74 -10.60 -13.13 -23.98
N SER A 75 -11.20 -13.25 -25.16
CA SER A 75 -12.19 -14.31 -25.45
C SER A 75 -11.63 -15.71 -25.16
N ALA A 76 -10.37 -15.96 -25.51
CA ALA A 76 -9.70 -17.22 -25.22
C ALA A 76 -9.50 -17.45 -23.71
N ASP A 77 -9.23 -16.40 -22.93
CA ASP A 77 -9.18 -16.52 -21.47
C ASP A 77 -10.57 -16.82 -20.90
N TRP A 78 -11.64 -16.25 -21.48
CA TRP A 78 -13.03 -16.56 -21.09
C TRP A 78 -13.40 -18.01 -21.38
N GLU A 79 -12.98 -18.57 -22.50
CA GLU A 79 -13.18 -20.00 -22.81
C GLU A 79 -12.44 -20.89 -21.82
N ARG A 80 -11.17 -20.58 -21.51
CA ARG A 80 -10.40 -21.30 -20.47
C ARG A 80 -11.03 -21.18 -19.09
N PHE A 81 -11.59 -20.01 -18.77
CA PHE A 81 -12.32 -19.80 -17.53
C PHE A 81 -13.63 -20.60 -17.51
N GLY A 82 -14.35 -20.67 -18.62
CA GLY A 82 -15.53 -21.52 -18.78
C GLY A 82 -15.23 -22.99 -18.53
N GLN A 83 -14.14 -23.51 -19.12
CA GLN A 83 -13.64 -24.86 -18.85
C GLN A 83 -13.28 -25.05 -17.36
N TRP A 84 -12.57 -24.09 -16.77
CA TRP A 84 -12.23 -24.12 -15.35
C TRP A 84 -13.47 -24.14 -14.44
N VAL A 85 -14.50 -23.37 -14.76
CA VAL A 85 -15.78 -23.36 -14.02
C VAL A 85 -16.52 -24.69 -14.23
N ALA A 86 -16.49 -25.27 -15.43
CA ALA A 86 -17.12 -26.57 -15.68
C ALA A 86 -16.48 -27.70 -14.84
N ASP A 87 -15.16 -27.64 -14.68
CA ASP A 87 -14.38 -28.64 -13.93
C ASP A 87 -14.41 -28.41 -12.41
N ARG A 88 -14.28 -27.16 -11.96
CA ARG A 88 -14.10 -26.81 -10.53
C ARG A 88 -15.28 -26.11 -9.88
N GLY A 89 -16.20 -25.58 -10.68
CA GLY A 89 -17.42 -24.92 -10.21
C GLY A 89 -18.51 -25.90 -9.77
N ARG A 90 -18.37 -27.20 -10.09
CA ARG A 90 -19.23 -28.23 -9.50
C ARG A 90 -18.98 -28.29 -7.99
N PRO A 91 -20.04 -28.30 -7.16
CA PRO A 91 -19.87 -28.44 -5.72
C PRO A 91 -19.06 -29.70 -5.45
N LYS A 92 -17.97 -29.54 -4.69
CA LYS A 92 -17.08 -30.65 -4.36
C LYS A 92 -17.93 -31.67 -3.60
N GLN A 93 -18.20 -32.81 -4.24
CA GLN A 93 -18.84 -33.93 -3.55
C GLN A 93 -17.83 -34.41 -2.51
N TYR A 94 -18.06 -34.05 -1.26
CA TYR A 94 -17.29 -34.62 -0.18
C TYR A 94 -17.62 -36.11 -0.18
N PRO A 95 -16.61 -37.01 -0.21
CA PRO A 95 -16.89 -38.41 0.02
C PRO A 95 -17.68 -38.50 1.31
N GLN A 96 -18.76 -39.27 1.32
CA GLN A 96 -19.52 -39.51 2.54
C GLN A 96 -18.52 -40.00 3.58
N LEU A 97 -18.21 -39.14 4.55
CA LEU A 97 -17.27 -39.46 5.60
C LEU A 97 -17.80 -40.74 6.23
N PRO A 98 -17.00 -41.82 6.31
CA PRO A 98 -17.45 -43.05 6.94
C PRO A 98 -18.00 -42.66 8.30
N GLU A 99 -19.20 -43.14 8.64
CA GLU A 99 -19.89 -42.78 9.86
C GLU A 99 -18.90 -42.89 11.02
N VAL A 100 -18.54 -41.73 11.59
CA VAL A 100 -17.56 -41.69 12.66
C VAL A 100 -18.24 -42.32 13.86
N LYS A 101 -18.00 -43.62 14.08
CA LYS A 101 -18.38 -44.33 15.30
C LYS A 101 -17.69 -43.63 16.46
N ARG A 102 -18.38 -42.69 17.09
CA ARG A 102 -17.90 -42.00 18.29
C ARG A 102 -17.84 -43.03 19.39
N MET A 103 -16.64 -43.55 19.67
CA MET A 103 -16.45 -44.41 20.84
C MET A 103 -16.82 -43.60 22.09
N LYS A 104 -17.84 -44.07 22.80
CA LYS A 104 -18.26 -43.49 24.08
C LYS A 104 -17.19 -43.88 25.10
N PHE A 105 -16.24 -42.99 25.35
CA PHE A 105 -15.27 -43.19 26.43
C PHE A 105 -16.01 -43.09 27.77
N PRO A 106 -15.77 -44.00 28.73
CA PRO A 106 -16.34 -43.90 30.06
C PRO A 106 -15.89 -42.61 30.73
N ILE A 107 -16.78 -41.98 31.51
CA ILE A 107 -16.56 -40.68 32.17
C ILE A 107 -15.24 -40.67 32.98
N SER A 108 -14.88 -41.79 33.59
CA SER A 108 -13.64 -41.96 34.34
C SER A 108 -12.38 -41.74 33.50
N GLN A 109 -12.34 -42.20 32.25
CA GLN A 109 -11.21 -41.96 31.33
C GLN A 109 -11.18 -40.51 30.85
N LEU A 110 -12.35 -39.90 30.65
CA LEU A 110 -12.49 -38.48 30.31
C LEU A 110 -11.93 -37.58 31.41
N LEU A 111 -12.26 -37.87 32.68
CA LEU A 111 -11.73 -37.13 33.83
C LEU A 111 -10.21 -37.27 33.97
N LYS A 112 -9.63 -38.46 33.73
CA LYS A 112 -8.18 -38.65 33.70
C LYS A 112 -7.53 -37.77 32.61
N ARG A 113 -8.10 -37.77 31.41
CA ARG A 113 -7.58 -36.96 30.29
C ARG A 113 -7.73 -35.47 30.52
N ILE A 114 -8.81 -35.02 31.16
CA ILE A 114 -8.97 -33.61 31.56
C ILE A 114 -7.89 -33.22 32.56
N LYS A 115 -7.63 -34.06 33.59
CA LYS A 115 -6.54 -33.82 34.55
C LYS A 115 -5.17 -33.78 33.87
N GLU A 116 -4.92 -34.62 32.87
CA GLU A 116 -3.69 -34.60 32.07
C GLU A 116 -3.56 -33.35 31.20
N LEU A 117 -4.64 -32.92 30.54
CA LEU A 117 -4.66 -31.72 29.70
C LEU A 117 -4.59 -30.42 30.52
N ALA A 118 -5.10 -30.44 31.74
CA ALA A 118 -5.01 -29.33 32.69
C ALA A 118 -3.58 -29.12 33.20
N LYS A 119 -2.72 -30.15 33.14
CA LYS A 119 -1.29 -29.96 33.43
C LYS A 119 -0.72 -29.02 32.36
N PRO A 120 -0.04 -27.92 32.74
CA PRO A 120 0.55 -27.02 31.78
C PRO A 120 1.49 -27.81 30.87
N ARG A 121 1.21 -27.80 29.56
CA ARG A 121 2.10 -28.44 28.59
C ARG A 121 3.49 -27.89 28.79
N ARG A 122 4.48 -28.76 28.96
CA ARG A 122 5.89 -28.35 29.01
C ARG A 122 6.16 -27.52 27.77
N ILE A 123 6.42 -26.22 27.96
CA ILE A 123 6.66 -25.29 26.86
C ILE A 123 7.97 -25.73 26.22
N THR A 124 7.88 -26.46 25.12
CA THR A 124 9.08 -26.81 24.35
C THR A 124 9.72 -25.51 23.87
N PRO A 125 11.05 -25.43 23.77
CA PRO A 125 11.76 -24.20 23.38
C PRO A 125 11.27 -23.61 22.04
N ARG A 126 10.60 -24.41 21.20
CA ARG A 126 9.96 -23.97 19.95
C ARG A 126 8.76 -23.04 20.17
N TYR A 127 8.02 -23.19 21.28
CA TYR A 127 6.84 -22.38 21.61
C TYR A 127 7.12 -21.28 22.65
N LYS A 128 8.40 -21.08 23.03
CA LYS A 128 8.82 -19.83 23.68
C LYS A 128 8.68 -18.71 22.65
N LEU A 129 7.46 -18.19 22.49
CA LEU A 129 7.19 -16.95 21.80
C LEU A 129 8.17 -15.94 22.41
N LYS A 130 9.25 -15.63 21.68
CA LYS A 130 10.10 -14.48 22.00
C LYS A 130 9.11 -13.37 22.24
N LYS A 131 9.10 -12.78 23.45
CA LYS A 131 8.32 -11.58 23.74
C LYS A 131 8.75 -10.57 22.69
N ARG A 132 8.07 -10.55 21.55
CA ARG A 132 8.28 -9.56 20.51
C ARG A 132 7.98 -8.29 21.26
N LYS A 133 8.98 -7.43 21.42
CA LYS A 133 8.77 -6.07 21.91
C LYS A 133 7.52 -5.62 21.19
N ARG A 134 6.41 -5.41 21.92
CA ARG A 134 5.17 -4.95 21.32
C ARG A 134 5.61 -3.83 20.40
N PRO A 135 5.32 -3.88 19.08
CA PRO A 135 5.67 -2.77 18.22
C PRO A 135 5.16 -1.56 18.97
N LYS A 136 6.07 -0.65 19.34
CA LYS A 136 5.68 0.60 19.98
C LYS A 136 4.75 1.19 18.93
N PHE A 137 3.44 1.01 19.10
CA PHE A 137 2.47 1.72 18.30
C PHE A 137 2.88 3.15 18.57
N ARG A 138 3.52 3.77 17.58
CA ARG A 138 3.67 5.21 17.59
C ARG A 138 2.23 5.64 17.66
N CYS A 139 1.77 6.02 18.85
CA CYS A 139 0.65 6.92 19.00
C CYS A 139 0.98 7.97 17.96
N PHE A 140 0.23 8.02 16.86
CA PHE A 140 0.47 9.00 15.83
C PHE A 140 0.52 10.32 16.59
N GLY A 141 1.71 10.93 16.68
CA GLY A 141 1.85 12.22 17.34
C GLY A 141 0.79 13.15 16.76
N PRO A 142 0.30 14.13 17.54
CA PRO A 142 -0.86 14.95 17.18
C PRO A 142 -0.82 15.25 15.69
N VAL A 143 -1.68 14.56 14.93
CA VAL A 143 -1.65 14.61 13.47
C VAL A 143 -1.79 16.09 13.14
N ASN A 144 -0.77 16.63 12.47
CA ASN A 144 -0.55 18.06 12.31
C ASN A 144 -1.87 18.74 11.96
N MET A 145 -2.51 19.37 12.95
CA MET A 145 -3.92 19.80 12.89
C MET A 145 -4.16 20.75 11.72
N LYS A 146 -3.09 21.41 11.24
CA LYS A 146 -3.10 22.26 10.05
C LYS A 146 -3.58 21.52 8.79
N HIS A 147 -3.22 20.26 8.58
CA HIS A 147 -3.67 19.51 7.39
C HIS A 147 -5.14 19.10 7.52
N ILE A 148 -5.58 18.68 8.71
CA ILE A 148 -6.98 18.36 8.98
C ILE A 148 -7.84 19.63 8.88
N ALA A 149 -7.38 20.75 9.42
CA ALA A 149 -8.01 22.06 9.27
C ALA A 149 -8.07 22.50 7.80
N LYS A 150 -7.05 22.20 6.99
CA LYS A 150 -7.04 22.49 5.54
C LYS A 150 -8.00 21.60 4.76
N LEU A 151 -8.21 20.36 5.19
CA LEU A 151 -9.22 19.45 4.64
C LEU A 151 -10.65 19.81 5.09
N ALA A 152 -10.81 20.38 6.28
CA ALA A 152 -12.09 20.84 6.81
C ALA A 152 -12.53 22.19 6.23
N ARG A 153 -11.62 22.95 5.59
CA ARG A 153 -12.01 24.16 4.85
C ARG A 153 -12.90 23.73 3.68
N PRO A 154 -14.09 24.32 3.53
CA PRO A 154 -14.94 24.05 2.37
C PRO A 154 -14.13 24.32 1.10
N ARG A 155 -14.19 23.38 0.15
CA ARG A 155 -13.48 23.51 -1.12
C ARG A 155 -14.14 24.63 -1.93
N THR A 156 -13.62 25.83 -1.83
CA THR A 156 -13.94 26.92 -2.75
C THR A 156 -13.35 26.56 -4.11
N CYS A 157 -14.19 26.33 -5.11
CA CYS A 157 -13.74 26.22 -6.49
C CYS A 157 -13.10 27.56 -6.87
N GLY A 158 -11.78 27.62 -7.04
CA GLY A 158 -11.06 28.85 -7.38
C GLY A 158 -11.43 29.47 -8.75
N ARG A 159 -12.36 28.85 -9.49
CA ARG A 159 -12.87 29.34 -10.77
C ARG A 159 -14.26 29.96 -10.68
N CYS A 160 -14.96 29.81 -9.56
CA CYS A 160 -16.32 30.32 -9.39
C CYS A 160 -16.44 30.99 -8.00
N PRO A 161 -16.19 32.31 -7.88
CA PRO A 161 -16.29 33.02 -6.60
C PRO A 161 -17.73 33.08 -6.03
N GLU A 162 -18.76 32.70 -6.79
CA GLU A 162 -20.17 32.84 -6.39
C GLU A 162 -21.00 31.56 -6.48
N VAL A 163 -20.41 30.37 -6.65
CA VAL A 163 -21.17 29.14 -6.45
C VAL A 163 -21.28 28.91 -4.95
N ILE A 164 -22.20 29.66 -4.34
CA ILE A 164 -23.01 29.16 -3.23
C ILE A 164 -23.46 27.79 -3.75
N LEU A 165 -22.85 26.72 -3.24
CA LEU A 165 -23.37 25.37 -3.44
C LEU A 165 -24.85 25.50 -3.12
N GLU A 166 -25.72 25.42 -4.12
CA GLU A 166 -27.16 25.44 -3.90
C GLU A 166 -27.41 24.38 -2.85
N VAL A 167 -27.63 24.84 -1.61
CA VAL A 167 -27.89 23.96 -0.49
C VAL A 167 -29.25 23.42 -0.85
N LYS A 168 -29.26 22.25 -1.50
CA LYS A 168 -30.49 21.58 -1.88
C LYS A 168 -31.37 21.62 -0.65
N PRO A 169 -32.57 22.22 -0.73
CA PRO A 169 -33.40 22.46 0.43
C PRO A 169 -33.54 21.13 1.17
N ILE A 170 -33.21 21.14 2.45
CA ILE A 170 -33.29 19.95 3.29
C ILE A 170 -34.70 19.40 3.11
N PRO A 171 -34.86 18.12 2.73
CA PRO A 171 -36.18 17.57 2.47
C PRO A 171 -37.05 17.73 3.73
N ARG A 172 -38.33 18.11 3.57
CA ARG A 172 -39.24 18.36 4.71
C ARG A 172 -39.30 17.17 5.68
N SER A 173 -39.13 15.95 5.19
CA SER A 173 -39.05 14.72 5.99
C SER A 173 -37.84 14.70 6.95
N ALA A 174 -36.73 15.32 6.60
CA ALA A 174 -35.56 15.44 7.46
C ALA A 174 -35.74 16.52 8.54
N LEU A 175 -36.56 17.55 8.28
CA LEU A 175 -36.92 18.57 9.28
C LEU A 175 -37.85 18.00 10.36
N THR A 176 -38.72 17.07 10.00
CA THR A 176 -39.64 16.39 10.92
C THR A 176 -39.09 15.09 11.50
N TYR A 177 -37.84 14.72 11.17
CA TYR A 177 -37.29 13.43 11.58
C TYR A 177 -36.96 13.42 13.07
N VAL A 178 -37.63 12.55 13.82
CA VAL A 178 -37.29 12.25 15.21
C VAL A 178 -36.16 11.23 15.24
N PRO A 179 -34.95 11.57 15.73
CA PRO A 179 -33.82 10.66 15.70
C PRO A 179 -34.06 9.44 16.59
N THR A 180 -33.68 8.26 16.08
CA THR A 180 -33.77 7.03 16.88
C THR A 180 -32.89 7.09 18.13
N PRO A 181 -33.23 6.38 19.22
CA PRO A 181 -32.42 6.35 20.43
C PRO A 181 -30.96 5.94 20.18
N ARG A 182 -30.72 5.08 19.19
CA ARG A 182 -29.38 4.68 18.76
C ARG A 182 -28.59 5.84 18.15
N LEU A 183 -29.23 6.66 17.31
CA LEU A 183 -28.59 7.86 16.75
C LEU A 183 -28.30 8.89 17.84
N ILE A 184 -29.23 9.08 18.78
CA ILE A 184 -29.02 9.95 19.95
C ILE A 184 -27.82 9.46 20.79
N ASN A 185 -27.70 8.14 20.98
CA ASN A 185 -26.58 7.57 21.73
C ASN A 185 -25.25 7.69 20.98
N LEU A 186 -25.25 7.60 19.65
CA LEU A 186 -24.06 7.80 18.82
C LEU A 186 -23.64 9.27 18.73
N SER A 187 -24.59 10.21 18.79
CA SER A 187 -24.31 11.64 18.76
C SER A 187 -23.82 12.18 20.10
N ARG A 188 -24.04 11.46 21.21
CA ARG A 188 -23.45 11.84 22.49
C ARG A 188 -21.93 11.76 22.38
N PRO A 189 -21.19 12.83 22.70
CA PRO A 189 -19.74 12.78 22.69
C PRO A 189 -19.31 11.67 23.64
N MET A 190 -18.52 10.70 23.14
CA MET A 190 -17.94 9.67 23.99
C MET A 190 -17.05 10.37 25.03
N THR A 191 -17.56 10.53 26.24
CA THR A 191 -16.79 10.94 27.41
C THR A 191 -15.92 9.77 27.81
N LEU A 192 -14.89 9.48 27.02
CA LEU A 192 -13.80 8.65 27.49
C LEU A 192 -13.19 9.39 28.68
N PRO A 193 -13.01 8.74 29.85
CA PRO A 193 -12.25 9.35 30.93
C PRO A 193 -10.93 9.80 30.32
N ARG A 194 -10.59 11.09 30.51
CA ARG A 194 -9.29 11.59 30.06
C ARG A 194 -8.26 10.62 30.63
N PRO A 195 -7.45 9.95 29.79
CA PRO A 195 -6.43 9.06 30.31
C PRO A 195 -5.65 9.87 31.35
N GLN A 196 -5.62 9.36 32.58
CA GLN A 196 -4.83 9.97 33.65
C GLN A 196 -3.46 10.20 33.05
N HIS A 197 -3.11 11.47 32.92
CA HIS A 197 -1.93 11.89 32.21
C HIS A 197 -0.80 11.24 33.01
N CYS A 198 -0.06 10.33 32.39
CA CYS A 198 1.09 9.74 33.07
C CYS A 198 1.92 10.89 33.64
N GLU A 199 2.44 10.72 34.86
CA GLU A 199 3.43 11.65 35.41
C GLU A 199 4.45 11.95 34.32
N TYR A 200 4.65 13.23 34.04
CA TYR A 200 5.54 13.68 32.98
C TYR A 200 6.95 13.25 33.36
N ILE A 201 7.37 12.09 32.87
CA ILE A 201 8.78 11.69 32.92
C ILE A 201 9.47 12.62 31.92
N PRO A 202 10.31 13.59 32.36
CA PRO A 202 11.04 14.44 31.45
C PRO A 202 11.80 13.52 30.50
N LYS A 203 11.49 13.65 29.19
CA LYS A 203 12.21 12.91 28.18
C LYS A 203 13.67 13.28 28.36
N GLN A 204 14.49 12.32 28.76
CA GLN A 204 15.93 12.47 28.63
C GLN A 204 16.18 12.90 27.18
N GLU A 205 16.99 13.94 26.99
CA GLU A 205 17.40 14.43 25.69
C GLU A 205 18.15 13.31 24.98
N GLU A 206 17.41 12.36 24.39
CA GLU A 206 17.96 11.38 23.48
C GLU A 206 18.50 12.19 22.32
N GLU A 207 19.84 12.30 22.30
CA GLU A 207 20.63 12.95 21.27
C GLU A 207 20.03 12.58 19.91
N LEU A 208 19.35 13.55 19.29
CA LEU A 208 18.58 13.33 18.07
C LEU A 208 19.54 12.72 17.06
N GLN A 209 19.33 11.43 16.76
CA GLN A 209 20.16 10.74 15.79
C GLN A 209 20.22 11.60 14.53
N LYS A 210 21.43 12.10 14.21
CA LYS A 210 21.64 12.98 13.07
C LYS A 210 21.06 12.28 11.85
N ARG A 211 20.09 12.93 11.21
CA ARG A 211 19.39 12.35 10.06
C ARG A 211 20.45 11.96 9.03
N LYS A 212 20.51 10.69 8.66
CA LYS A 212 21.39 10.23 7.59
C LYS A 212 21.00 11.00 6.33
N LYS A 213 21.94 11.73 5.74
CA LYS A 213 21.75 12.38 4.44
C LYS A 213 21.42 11.27 3.43
N MET A 214 20.43 11.51 2.57
CA MET A 214 20.13 10.59 1.48
C MET A 214 21.37 10.43 0.59
N THR A 215 21.64 9.21 0.15
CA THR A 215 22.71 8.98 -0.84
C THR A 215 22.31 9.62 -2.18
N HIS A 216 23.29 9.93 -3.04
CA HIS A 216 23.02 10.53 -4.36
C HIS A 216 22.01 9.71 -5.19
N HIS A 217 22.12 8.39 -5.16
CA HIS A 217 21.18 7.49 -5.84
C HIS A 217 19.76 7.54 -5.25
N GLN A 218 19.64 7.62 -3.92
CA GLN A 218 18.35 7.83 -3.26
C GLN A 218 17.76 9.18 -3.65
N MET A 219 18.59 10.22 -3.78
CA MET A 219 18.17 11.56 -4.18
C MET A 219 17.65 11.59 -5.62
N ILE A 220 18.36 10.97 -6.57
CA ILE A 220 17.87 10.79 -7.94
C ILE A 220 16.54 10.03 -7.95
N SER A 221 16.43 8.92 -7.21
CA SER A 221 15.19 8.14 -7.12
C SER A 221 14.03 8.96 -6.54
N HIS A 222 14.32 9.84 -5.58
CA HIS A 222 13.33 10.74 -5.00
C HIS A 222 12.87 11.81 -6.00
N LEU A 223 13.80 12.39 -6.76
CA LEU A 223 13.49 13.38 -7.80
C LEU A 223 12.64 12.78 -8.93
N ILE A 224 12.99 11.59 -9.44
CA ILE A 224 12.18 10.87 -10.44
C ILE A 224 10.76 10.63 -9.92
N ARG A 225 10.62 10.29 -8.62
CA ARG A 225 9.32 10.09 -8.01
C ARG A 225 8.50 11.38 -7.93
N LEU A 226 9.14 12.49 -7.60
CA LEU A 226 8.49 13.80 -7.58
C LEU A 226 8.07 14.22 -8.99
N GLU A 227 8.91 14.00 -9.99
CA GLU A 227 8.59 14.26 -11.41
C GLU A 227 7.40 13.43 -11.88
N TYR A 228 7.36 12.12 -11.55
CA TYR A 228 6.22 11.26 -11.86
C TYR A 228 4.91 11.71 -11.19
N LEU A 229 4.98 12.18 -9.95
CA LEU A 229 3.81 12.67 -9.22
C LEU A 229 3.37 14.07 -9.67
N ALA A 230 4.30 14.87 -10.21
CA ALA A 230 4.04 16.20 -10.75
C ALA A 230 3.51 16.14 -12.20
N ALA A 231 3.81 15.06 -12.94
CA ALA A 231 3.28 14.86 -14.27
C ALA A 231 1.73 14.89 -14.21
N PRO A 232 1.07 15.74 -15.01
CA PRO A 232 -0.38 15.79 -15.04
C PRO A 232 -0.89 14.40 -15.42
N VAL A 233 -1.77 13.85 -14.58
CA VAL A 233 -2.44 12.59 -14.88
C VAL A 233 -3.32 12.85 -16.11
N TYR A 234 -2.80 12.55 -17.28
CA TYR A 234 -3.54 12.66 -18.54
C TYR A 234 -4.71 11.67 -18.46
N ARG A 235 -5.89 12.18 -18.10
CA ARG A 235 -7.13 11.46 -18.35
C ARG A 235 -7.41 11.67 -19.84
N PRO A 236 -7.36 10.61 -20.67
CA PRO A 236 -7.82 10.76 -22.04
C PRO A 236 -9.23 11.37 -22.01
N SER A 237 -9.43 12.42 -22.82
CA SER A 237 -10.76 12.96 -23.09
C SER A 237 -11.63 11.82 -23.61
N PRO A 238 -12.90 11.70 -23.21
CA PRO A 238 -13.80 10.67 -23.73
C PRO A 238 -13.88 10.65 -25.27
N GLU A 239 -13.58 11.77 -25.95
CA GLU A 239 -13.51 11.87 -27.41
C GLU A 239 -12.34 11.05 -28.02
N SER A 240 -11.24 10.88 -27.28
CA SER A 240 -10.10 10.06 -27.74
C SER A 240 -10.35 8.55 -27.63
N ASP A 241 -11.37 8.12 -26.88
CA ASP A 241 -11.73 6.71 -26.77
C ASP A 241 -12.42 6.19 -28.04
N GLU A 242 -13.09 7.04 -28.83
CA GLU A 242 -13.71 6.64 -30.10
C GLU A 242 -12.67 6.42 -31.21
N GLU A 243 -11.62 7.24 -31.26
CA GLU A 243 -10.51 7.06 -32.21
C GLU A 243 -9.66 5.81 -31.87
N ILE A 244 -9.55 5.50 -30.57
CA ILE A 244 -8.96 4.25 -30.07
C ILE A 244 -9.86 3.04 -30.39
N GLN A 245 -11.18 3.22 -30.44
CA GLN A 245 -12.11 2.16 -30.84
C GLN A 245 -12.10 1.90 -32.35
N LEU A 246 -12.00 2.94 -33.20
CA LEU A 246 -11.86 2.77 -34.65
C LEU A 246 -10.52 2.13 -35.03
N SER A 247 -9.42 2.53 -34.38
CA SER A 247 -8.10 1.89 -34.60
C SER A 247 -8.01 0.46 -34.05
N ARG A 248 -9.00 0.02 -33.25
CA ARG A 248 -9.19 -1.37 -32.80
C ARG A 248 -10.09 -2.19 -33.71
N GLN A 249 -10.59 -1.64 -34.82
CA GLN A 249 -11.20 -2.47 -35.85
C GLN A 249 -10.19 -3.53 -36.28
N LYS A 250 -10.56 -4.79 -36.02
CA LYS A 250 -9.67 -5.94 -36.12
C LYS A 250 -9.13 -5.99 -37.54
N LYS A 251 -7.80 -5.97 -37.68
CA LYS A 251 -7.16 -6.30 -38.96
C LYS A 251 -7.77 -7.59 -39.48
N PRO A 252 -8.14 -7.66 -40.77
CA PRO A 252 -8.80 -8.82 -41.32
C PRO A 252 -7.95 -10.06 -41.03
N LEU A 253 -8.60 -11.17 -40.66
CA LEU A 253 -7.94 -12.41 -40.21
C LEU A 253 -6.83 -12.86 -41.16
N LYS A 254 -6.97 -12.60 -42.47
CA LYS A 254 -5.99 -12.87 -43.53
C LYS A 254 -4.62 -12.22 -43.28
N GLU A 255 -4.56 -11.03 -42.69
CA GLU A 255 -3.29 -10.36 -42.32
C GLU A 255 -2.64 -10.95 -41.05
N LEU A 256 -3.41 -11.65 -40.21
CA LEU A 256 -2.93 -12.22 -38.95
C LEU A 256 -2.44 -13.66 -39.10
N MET A 257 -2.88 -14.39 -40.13
CA MET A 257 -2.49 -15.78 -40.38
C MET A 257 -0.96 -15.99 -40.42
N PRO A 258 -0.14 -15.17 -41.10
CA PRO A 258 1.31 -15.39 -41.16
C PRO A 258 1.98 -15.27 -39.79
N ARG A 259 1.46 -14.39 -38.92
CA ARG A 259 2.01 -14.18 -37.58
C ARG A 259 1.63 -15.32 -36.62
N ILE A 260 0.44 -15.88 -36.78
CA ILE A 260 0.00 -17.06 -36.02
C ILE A 260 0.85 -18.26 -36.41
N GLU A 261 1.16 -18.42 -37.70
CA GLU A 261 1.99 -19.52 -38.21
C GLU A 261 3.42 -19.46 -37.63
N VAL A 262 4.04 -18.27 -37.59
CA VAL A 262 5.35 -18.05 -36.94
C VAL A 262 5.32 -18.32 -35.44
N LEU A 263 4.23 -17.99 -34.74
CA LEU A 263 4.09 -18.22 -33.30
C LEU A 263 3.75 -19.68 -32.96
N SER A 264 3.15 -20.42 -33.89
CA SER A 264 2.86 -21.84 -33.73
C SER A 264 4.07 -22.74 -33.91
N GLN A 265 5.16 -22.24 -34.52
CA GLN A 265 6.40 -22.98 -34.58
C GLN A 265 7.01 -23.11 -33.17
N PRO A 266 7.32 -24.33 -32.70
CA PRO A 266 7.98 -24.51 -31.41
C PRO A 266 9.30 -23.75 -31.44
N ARG A 267 9.50 -22.87 -30.44
CA ARG A 267 10.77 -22.13 -30.33
C ARG A 267 11.91 -23.14 -30.26
N PRO A 268 12.89 -23.10 -31.18
CA PRO A 268 14.04 -23.98 -31.09
C PRO A 268 14.76 -23.71 -29.77
N ASP A 269 14.81 -24.75 -28.93
CA ASP A 269 15.74 -24.95 -27.84
C ASP A 269 15.81 -23.89 -26.73
N PHE A 270 14.75 -23.76 -25.94
CA PHE A 270 14.88 -23.29 -24.55
C PHE A 270 15.24 -24.47 -23.63
N ALA A 271 16.44 -25.02 -23.79
CA ALA A 271 17.02 -25.86 -22.75
C ALA A 271 17.27 -24.99 -21.51
N PRO A 272 16.67 -25.27 -20.33
CA PRO A 272 16.89 -24.47 -19.14
C PRO A 272 18.38 -24.54 -18.78
N LYS A 273 19.07 -23.40 -18.80
CA LYS A 273 20.47 -23.32 -18.38
C LYS A 273 20.61 -23.91 -16.96
N PRO A 274 21.47 -24.91 -16.74
CA PRO A 274 21.64 -25.51 -15.43
C PRO A 274 22.14 -24.44 -14.46
N VAL A 275 21.32 -24.14 -13.45
CA VAL A 275 21.70 -23.22 -12.38
C VAL A 275 22.74 -23.94 -11.52
N LYS A 276 24.01 -23.55 -11.67
CA LYS A 276 25.11 -24.02 -10.82
C LYS A 276 24.85 -23.56 -9.38
N ARG A 277 24.25 -24.42 -8.56
CA ARG A 277 24.17 -24.20 -7.10
C ARG A 277 25.58 -24.35 -6.54
N GLN A 278 26.16 -23.26 -6.08
CA GLN A 278 27.42 -23.31 -5.34
C GLN A 278 27.15 -24.05 -4.01
N HIS A 279 27.62 -25.28 -3.91
CA HIS A 279 27.67 -26.01 -2.65
C HIS A 279 28.73 -25.36 -1.78
N MET A 280 28.31 -24.64 -0.75
CA MET A 280 29.22 -24.14 0.29
C MET A 280 29.81 -25.35 1.04
N PRO A 281 31.14 -25.41 1.23
CA PRO A 281 31.78 -26.51 1.93
C PRO A 281 31.33 -26.55 3.40
N LEU A 282 31.10 -27.75 3.92
CA LEU A 282 30.64 -28.00 5.29
C LEU A 282 31.58 -27.41 6.36
N SER A 283 32.88 -27.27 6.04
CA SER A 283 33.88 -26.62 6.91
C SER A 283 33.54 -25.16 7.24
N SER A 284 32.83 -24.45 6.35
CA SER A 284 32.38 -23.07 6.59
C SER A 284 31.21 -23.00 7.60
N LEU A 285 30.54 -24.12 7.88
CA LEU A 285 29.40 -24.20 8.81
C LEU A 285 29.80 -24.52 10.26
N GLU A 286 30.98 -25.10 10.49
CA GLU A 286 31.43 -25.55 11.82
C GLU A 286 31.54 -24.39 12.83
N GLY A 287 32.07 -23.24 12.41
CA GLY A 287 32.16 -22.04 13.26
C GLY A 287 30.78 -21.57 13.75
N ARG A 288 29.77 -21.63 12.87
CA ARG A 288 28.40 -21.24 13.20
C ARG A 288 27.70 -22.26 14.11
N MET A 289 28.02 -23.55 13.95
CA MET A 289 27.54 -24.59 14.86
C MET A 289 28.09 -24.42 16.27
N ASN A 290 29.39 -24.09 16.39
CA ASN A 290 30.03 -23.85 17.69
C ASN A 290 29.51 -22.58 18.40
N GLU A 291 29.14 -21.54 17.65
CA GLU A 291 28.45 -20.37 18.23
C GLU A 291 27.04 -20.67 18.72
N LEU A 292 26.29 -21.50 17.97
CA LEU A 292 24.94 -21.90 18.35
C LEU A 292 24.91 -22.86 19.55
N ALA A 293 26.00 -23.61 19.77
CA ALA A 293 26.15 -24.53 20.89
C ALA A 293 26.40 -23.82 22.23
N LYS A 294 26.90 -22.58 22.25
CA LYS A 294 27.15 -21.85 23.50
C LYS A 294 25.82 -21.50 24.19
N PRO A 295 25.58 -21.99 25.43
CA PRO A 295 24.36 -21.67 26.17
C PRO A 295 24.34 -20.17 26.44
N ARG A 296 23.29 -19.50 25.96
CA ARG A 296 23.13 -18.06 26.17
C ARG A 296 22.91 -17.79 27.65
N LYS A 297 23.78 -16.97 28.26
CA LYS A 297 23.59 -16.47 29.63
C LYS A 297 22.34 -15.59 29.66
N TYR A 298 21.25 -16.08 30.25
CA TYR A 298 20.05 -15.29 30.49
C TYR A 298 20.24 -14.51 31.79
N LYS A 299 19.84 -13.23 31.82
CA LYS A 299 19.73 -12.49 33.07
C LYS A 299 18.66 -13.18 33.91
N GLU A 300 19.02 -13.64 35.10
CA GLU A 300 18.10 -14.21 36.08
C GLU A 300 16.98 -13.18 36.33
N TYR A 301 15.75 -13.56 36.04
CA TYR A 301 14.59 -12.72 36.35
C TYR A 301 14.37 -12.79 37.87
N LYS A 302 14.60 -11.67 38.56
CA LYS A 302 14.18 -11.49 39.95
C LYS A 302 12.65 -11.44 40.00
N GLY A 303 12.01 -12.59 40.24
CA GLY A 303 10.57 -12.68 40.51
C GLY A 303 9.95 -13.98 39.99
N ASP A 304 9.00 -14.52 40.75
CA ASP A 304 8.28 -15.73 40.38
C ASP A 304 7.39 -15.47 39.16
N PRO A 305 7.58 -16.19 38.04
CA PRO A 305 6.82 -15.94 36.81
C PRO A 305 5.33 -16.27 36.93
N PHE A 306 4.90 -16.84 38.06
CA PHE A 306 3.53 -17.26 38.34
C PHE A 306 2.84 -16.42 39.43
N GLU A 307 3.50 -15.39 39.96
CA GLU A 307 2.87 -14.52 40.94
C GLU A 307 1.83 -13.62 40.25
N VAL A 308 0.56 -13.98 40.42
CA VAL A 308 -0.57 -13.18 39.93
C VAL A 308 -0.67 -11.94 40.80
N LYS A 309 -0.53 -10.76 40.19
CA LYS A 309 -0.67 -9.49 40.90
C LYS A 309 -2.04 -9.43 41.59
N LYS A 310 -2.10 -9.03 42.86
CA LYS A 310 -3.34 -8.92 43.64
C LYS A 310 -4.43 -8.10 42.93
N ALA A 311 -4.05 -7.06 42.18
CA ALA A 311 -4.96 -6.25 41.38
C ALA A 311 -5.69 -7.02 40.26
N ALA A 312 -5.13 -8.14 39.78
CA ALA A 312 -5.80 -9.00 38.80
C ALA A 312 -6.88 -9.89 39.44
N LEU A 313 -6.79 -10.15 40.75
CA LEU A 313 -7.79 -10.93 41.49
C LEU A 313 -9.00 -10.07 41.90
N THR A 314 -8.81 -8.76 42.06
CA THR A 314 -9.87 -7.82 42.45
C THR A 314 -10.54 -7.11 41.26
N ALA A 315 -10.11 -7.39 40.04
CA ALA A 315 -10.66 -6.76 38.84
C ALA A 315 -12.09 -7.25 38.55
N THR A 316 -13.05 -6.33 38.56
CA THR A 316 -14.45 -6.58 38.19
C THR A 316 -14.55 -6.86 36.68
N THR A 317 -15.33 -7.87 36.30
CA THR A 317 -15.56 -8.21 34.89
C THR A 317 -16.32 -7.09 34.19
N THR A 318 -15.87 -6.70 33.00
CA THR A 318 -16.63 -5.76 32.17
C THR A 318 -17.81 -6.47 31.50
N PRO A 319 -18.95 -5.80 31.26
CA PRO A 319 -20.13 -6.43 30.66
C PRO A 319 -19.83 -7.06 29.29
N ARG A 320 -18.84 -6.55 28.55
CA ARG A 320 -18.37 -7.15 27.30
C ARG A 320 -17.67 -8.50 27.51
N ILE A 321 -16.90 -8.66 28.59
CA ILE A 321 -16.27 -9.95 28.92
C ILE A 321 -17.36 -10.96 29.28
N GLU A 322 -18.41 -10.52 29.97
CA GLU A 322 -19.58 -11.36 30.28
C GLU A 322 -20.36 -11.75 29.02
N GLU A 323 -20.55 -10.84 28.05
CA GLU A 323 -21.12 -11.16 26.74
C GLU A 323 -20.29 -12.18 25.97
N LEU A 324 -18.96 -12.05 25.98
CA LEU A 324 -18.05 -12.97 25.30
C LEU A 324 -17.93 -14.32 26.01
N ALA A 325 -18.19 -14.35 27.32
CA ALA A 325 -18.21 -15.58 28.11
C ALA A 325 -19.49 -16.39 27.90
N LYS A 326 -20.57 -15.77 27.37
CA LYS A 326 -21.77 -16.52 26.98
C LYS A 326 -21.43 -17.48 25.83
N PRO A 327 -21.80 -18.76 25.94
CA PRO A 327 -21.61 -19.71 24.85
C PRO A 327 -22.37 -19.20 23.61
N LYS A 328 -21.78 -19.42 22.43
CA LYS A 328 -22.47 -19.08 21.17
C LYS A 328 -23.74 -19.94 21.07
N PRO A 329 -24.87 -19.35 20.65
CA PRO A 329 -26.11 -20.11 20.49
C PRO A 329 -25.91 -21.22 19.44
N ASP A 330 -26.56 -22.37 19.67
CA ASP A 330 -26.53 -23.49 18.75
C ASP A 330 -27.26 -23.12 17.45
N TYR A 331 -26.52 -23.13 16.34
CA TYR A 331 -27.02 -22.79 15.00
C TYR A 331 -28.06 -23.79 14.44
N SER A 332 -28.37 -24.87 15.15
CA SER A 332 -29.30 -25.92 14.70
C SER A 332 -30.77 -25.52 14.78
N GLN A 333 -31.10 -24.38 15.40
CA GLN A 333 -32.50 -23.91 15.53
C GLN A 333 -32.83 -22.69 14.66
N GLN A 334 -31.92 -22.19 13.83
CA GLN A 334 -32.20 -21.02 13.00
C GLN A 334 -32.88 -21.40 11.68
N ASP A 335 -34.19 -21.13 11.70
CA ASP A 335 -35.02 -20.58 10.62
C ASP A 335 -35.37 -21.49 9.44
N GLU A 336 -36.62 -21.97 9.50
CA GLU A 336 -37.44 -22.28 8.33
C GLU A 336 -37.30 -21.16 7.28
N PRO A 337 -37.11 -21.49 5.99
CA PRO A 337 -36.92 -20.51 4.93
C PRO A 337 -38.18 -19.63 4.81
N LYS A 338 -38.03 -18.34 5.12
CA LYS A 338 -39.06 -17.31 4.91
C LYS A 338 -39.60 -17.41 3.49
N LYS A 339 -40.82 -17.96 3.35
CA LYS A 339 -41.56 -18.06 2.09
C LYS A 339 -41.69 -16.67 1.50
N LYS A 340 -41.00 -16.42 0.38
CA LYS A 340 -41.12 -15.19 -0.39
C LYS A 340 -42.55 -15.10 -0.93
N SER A 341 -43.36 -14.21 -0.38
CA SER A 341 -44.68 -13.89 -0.94
C SER A 341 -44.49 -13.29 -2.34
N ARG A 342 -44.78 -14.09 -3.35
CA ARG A 342 -44.79 -13.66 -4.76
C ARG A 342 -45.95 -12.66 -4.91
N ARG A 343 -45.64 -11.37 -5.00
CA ARG A 343 -46.63 -10.36 -5.42
C ARG A 343 -47.03 -10.67 -6.86
N VAL A 344 -48.28 -11.07 -7.04
CA VAL A 344 -48.95 -11.09 -8.35
C VAL A 344 -49.11 -9.62 -8.77
N ARG A 345 -48.66 -9.32 -9.98
CA ARG A 345 -48.81 -8.00 -10.61
C ARG A 345 -50.03 -8.02 -11.50
#